data_AF-A0A950EE52-F1
#
_entry.id   AF-A0A950EE52-F1
#
_cell.length_a   1.000
_cell.length_b   1.000
_cell.length_c   1.000
_cell.angle_alpha   90.00
_cell.angle_beta   90.00
_cell.angle_gamma   90.00
#
_symmetry.space_group_name_H-M   'P 1'
#
loop_
_entity.id
_entity.type
_entity.pdbx_description
1 polymer ?
#
loop_
_entity_poly.entity_id
_entity_poly.type
_entity_poly.pdbx_seq_one_letter_code
_entity_poly.pdbx_strand_id
1 'polypeptide(L)'
;MSSAEPISSELDGEALLRVLRLVERLEDAWKRGEPVPLEHLLPEVSPAERAESLRQAVGVELEYRRRRGESPALEEYLRRFPEDSGVIRSALEEPTRPHVAASTALM
;
A
#
# COMPACT_ATOMS: atom_id res chain seq x y z
N MET A 1 32.45 -20.42 -5.84
CA MET A 1 31.01 -20.46 -5.56
C MET A 1 30.58 -19.03 -5.38
N SER A 2 29.78 -18.52 -6.31
CA SER A 2 29.43 -17.10 -6.42
C SER A 2 28.60 -16.69 -5.22
N SER A 3 29.16 -15.84 -4.36
CA SER A 3 28.40 -15.06 -3.40
C SER A 3 27.49 -14.13 -4.18
N ALA A 4 26.26 -14.56 -4.45
CA ALA A 4 25.21 -13.63 -4.77
C ALA A 4 24.99 -12.81 -3.51
N GLU A 5 25.47 -11.56 -3.51
CA GLU A 5 24.98 -10.58 -2.55
C GLU A 5 23.45 -10.63 -2.61
N PRO A 6 22.76 -10.81 -1.47
CA PRO A 6 21.31 -10.75 -1.47
C PRO A 6 20.95 -9.36 -1.98
N ILE A 7 20.17 -9.30 -3.06
CA ILE A 7 19.54 -8.06 -3.49
C ILE A 7 18.79 -7.58 -2.25
N SER A 8 19.29 -6.51 -1.65
CA SER A 8 18.77 -5.92 -0.42
C SER A 8 17.46 -5.21 -0.76
N SER A 9 16.39 -5.97 -0.99
CA SER A 9 15.06 -5.45 -0.70
C SER A 9 14.89 -5.56 0.81
N GLU A 10 14.65 -4.45 1.50
CA GLU A 10 14.62 -4.27 2.96
C GLU A 10 13.64 -5.18 3.74
N LEU A 11 12.93 -6.09 3.06
CA LEU A 11 11.98 -7.04 3.62
C LEU A 11 12.34 -8.46 3.18
N ASP A 12 12.27 -9.41 4.11
CA ASP A 12 12.31 -10.83 3.77
C ASP A 12 10.99 -11.31 3.14
N GLY A 13 10.97 -12.53 2.62
CA GLY A 13 9.80 -13.08 1.94
C GLY A 13 8.56 -13.19 2.83
N GLU A 14 8.71 -13.46 4.13
CA GLU A 14 7.57 -13.56 5.04
C GLU A 14 6.98 -12.18 5.33
N ALA A 15 7.85 -11.18 5.53
CA ALA A 15 7.44 -9.79 5.69
C ALA A 15 6.69 -9.29 4.44
N LEU A 16 7.17 -9.63 3.24
CA LEU A 16 6.46 -9.30 2.00
C LEU A 16 5.09 -9.99 1.92
N LEU A 17 4.96 -11.25 2.35
CA LEU A 17 3.67 -11.94 2.39
C LEU A 17 2.69 -11.27 3.36
N ARG A 18 3.17 -10.72 4.49
CA ARG A 18 2.31 -9.94 5.41
C ARG A 18 1.81 -8.66 4.77
N VAL A 19 2.69 -7.92 4.09
CA VAL A 19 2.33 -6.72 3.32
C VAL A 19 1.24 -7.06 2.30
N LEU A 20 1.44 -8.12 1.51
CA LEU A 20 0.47 -8.54 0.49
C LEU A 20 -0.90 -8.88 1.10
N ARG A 21 -0.94 -9.63 2.20
CA ARG A 21 -2.19 -9.97 2.90
C ARG A 21 -2.93 -8.73 3.42
N LEU A 22 -2.20 -7.74 3.92
CA LEU A 22 -2.79 -6.48 4.37
C LEU A 22 -3.43 -5.72 3.21
N VAL A 23 -2.71 -5.62 2.09
CA VAL A 23 -3.18 -4.92 0.88
C VAL A 23 -4.38 -5.64 0.27
N GLU A 24 -4.38 -6.97 0.22
CA GLU A 24 -5.51 -7.78 -0.26
C GLU A 24 -6.77 -7.55 0.59
N ARG A 25 -6.63 -7.56 1.93
CA ARG A 25 -7.74 -7.28 2.85
C ARG A 25 -8.35 -5.90 2.62
N LEU A 26 -7.51 -4.89 2.39
CA LEU A 26 -7.95 -3.54 2.07
C LEU A 26 -8.69 -3.51 0.73
N GLU A 27 -8.12 -4.13 -0.31
CA GLU A 27 -8.71 -4.15 -1.64
C GLU A 27 -10.09 -4.83 -1.63
N ASP A 28 -10.22 -5.97 -0.94
CA ASP A 28 -11.48 -6.69 -0.80
C ASP A 28 -12.55 -5.86 -0.08
N ALA A 29 -12.16 -5.09 0.94
CA ALA A 29 -13.04 -4.16 1.63
C ALA A 29 -13.57 -3.06 0.69
N TRP A 30 -12.70 -2.51 -0.16
CA TRP A 30 -13.09 -1.54 -1.20
C TRP A 30 -14.04 -2.15 -2.24
N LYS A 31 -13.76 -3.38 -2.71
CA LYS A 31 -14.60 -4.12 -3.66
C LYS A 31 -16.00 -4.39 -3.11
N ARG A 32 -16.12 -4.68 -1.81
CA ARG A 32 -17.42 -4.91 -1.14
C ARG A 32 -18.21 -3.63 -0.83
N GLY A 33 -17.61 -2.45 -1.00
CA GLY A 33 -18.27 -1.19 -0.64
C GLY A 33 -18.10 -0.79 0.83
N GLU A 34 -17.27 -1.49 1.59
CA GLU A 34 -17.08 -1.32 3.04
C GLU A 34 -15.61 -0.96 3.34
N PRO A 35 -15.11 0.21 2.91
CA PRO A 35 -13.70 0.55 3.04
C PRO A 35 -13.25 0.55 4.50
N VAL A 36 -12.14 -0.13 4.77
CA VAL A 36 -11.49 -0.14 6.10
C VAL A 36 -10.48 1.00 6.14
N PRO A 37 -10.48 1.87 7.18
CA PRO A 37 -9.47 2.91 7.28
C PRO A 37 -8.08 2.31 7.46
N LEU A 38 -7.11 2.81 6.70
CA LEU A 38 -5.70 2.37 6.72
C LEU A 38 -5.11 2.34 8.13
N GLU A 39 -5.51 3.29 8.98
CA GLU A 39 -5.11 3.43 10.38
C GLU A 39 -5.44 2.19 11.23
N HIS A 40 -6.44 1.40 10.82
CA HIS A 40 -6.80 0.14 11.49
C HIS A 40 -5.98 -1.06 11.02
N LEU A 41 -5.33 -0.97 9.87
CA LEU A 41 -4.58 -2.08 9.27
C LEU A 41 -3.08 -2.03 9.61
N LEU A 42 -2.56 -0.84 9.88
CA LEU A 42 -1.14 -0.56 10.17
C LEU A 42 -0.63 -0.77 11.62
N PRO A 43 -1.46 -0.99 12.67
CA PRO A 43 -0.93 -1.25 14.01
C PRO A 43 -0.19 -2.57 14.17
N GLU A 44 -0.41 -3.54 13.27
CA GLU A 44 0.08 -4.91 13.38
C GLU A 44 1.39 -5.18 12.62
N VAL A 45 1.96 -4.16 11.96
CA VAL A 45 3.16 -4.31 11.11
C VAL A 45 4.42 -3.78 11.80
N SER A 46 5.54 -4.45 11.58
CA SER A 46 6.84 -3.98 12.05
C SER A 46 7.23 -2.64 11.40
N PRO A 47 8.17 -1.86 11.98
CA PRO A 47 8.61 -0.61 11.38
C PRO A 47 9.15 -0.76 9.95
N ALA A 48 9.80 -1.88 9.65
CA ALA A 48 10.29 -2.18 8.29
C ALA A 48 9.13 -2.42 7.32
N GLU A 49 8.13 -3.21 7.72
CA GLU A 49 6.94 -3.51 6.90
C GLU A 49 6.02 -2.30 6.75
N ARG A 50 6.05 -1.36 7.71
CA ARG A 50 5.15 -0.20 7.76
C ARG A 50 5.24 0.67 6.52
N ALA A 51 6.46 0.99 6.09
CA ALA A 51 6.67 1.86 4.93
C ALA A 51 6.10 1.24 3.66
N GLU A 52 6.37 -0.05 3.42
CA GLU A 52 5.90 -0.73 2.22
C GLU A 52 4.39 -1.04 2.27
N SER A 53 3.88 -1.43 3.43
CA SER A 53 2.44 -1.57 3.69
C SER A 53 1.69 -0.29 3.38
N LEU A 54 2.17 0.84 3.93
CA LEU A 54 1.51 2.12 3.73
C LEU A 54 1.58 2.58 2.27
N ARG A 55 2.72 2.41 1.61
CA ARG A 55 2.90 2.78 0.19
C ARG A 55 1.90 2.05 -0.70
N GLN A 56 1.81 0.72 -0.58
CA GLN A 56 0.90 -0.07 -1.40
C GLN A 56 -0.57 0.16 -1.04
N ALA A 57 -0.88 0.27 0.26
CA ALA A 57 -2.24 0.47 0.73
C ALA A 57 -2.82 1.84 0.31
N VAL A 58 -2.00 2.90 0.35
CA VAL A 58 -2.38 4.22 -0.18
C VAL A 58 -2.63 4.15 -1.68
N GLY A 59 -1.80 3.42 -2.44
CA GLY A 59 -2.03 3.19 -3.87
C GLY A 59 -3.40 2.60 -4.18
N VAL A 60 -3.79 1.53 -3.46
CA VAL A 60 -5.12 0.89 -3.58
C VAL A 60 -6.24 1.88 -3.22
N GLU A 61 -6.14 2.55 -2.08
CA GLU A 61 -7.17 3.50 -1.66
C GLU A 61 -7.36 4.63 -2.69
N LEU A 62 -6.27 5.21 -3.19
CA LEU A 62 -6.32 6.25 -4.22
C LEU A 62 -7.01 5.76 -5.49
N GLU A 63 -6.69 4.54 -5.93
CA GLU A 63 -7.29 3.94 -7.12
C GLU A 63 -8.81 3.79 -6.97
N TYR A 64 -9.28 3.19 -5.87
CA TYR A 64 -10.71 2.99 -5.64
C TYR A 64 -11.47 4.31 -5.42
N ARG A 65 -10.88 5.27 -4.70
CA ARG A 65 -11.47 6.61 -4.53
C ARG A 65 -11.61 7.34 -5.86
N ARG A 66 -10.58 7.31 -6.72
CA ARG A 66 -10.64 7.87 -8.08
C ARG A 66 -11.71 7.21 -8.95
N ARG A 67 -11.84 5.88 -8.90
CA ARG A 67 -12.90 5.14 -9.60
C ARG A 67 -14.31 5.55 -9.15
N ARG A 68 -14.47 6.04 -7.92
CA ARG A 68 -15.72 6.61 -7.39
C ARG A 68 -15.90 8.11 -7.69
N GLY A 69 -14.99 8.73 -8.43
CA GLY A 69 -15.04 10.15 -8.78
C GLY A 69 -14.48 11.09 -7.71
N GLU A 70 -13.85 10.56 -6.65
CA GLU A 70 -13.18 11.37 -5.66
C GLU A 70 -11.80 11.82 -6.14
N SER A 71 -11.31 12.95 -5.61
CA SER A 71 -9.96 13.46 -5.86
C SER A 71 -9.21 13.62 -4.53
N PRO A 72 -8.63 12.53 -3.99
CA PRO A 72 -7.90 12.58 -2.72
C PRO A 72 -6.68 13.51 -2.83
N ALA A 73 -6.48 14.35 -1.82
CA ALA A 73 -5.40 15.34 -1.79
C ALA A 73 -4.23 14.86 -0.93
N LEU A 74 -3.01 15.29 -1.28
CA LEU A 74 -1.79 14.96 -0.52
C LEU A 74 -1.91 15.41 0.95
N GLU A 75 -2.48 16.59 1.18
CA GLU A 75 -2.67 17.19 2.50
C GLU A 75 -3.58 16.34 3.41
N GLU A 76 -4.51 15.58 2.82
CA GLU A 76 -5.34 14.63 3.57
C GLU A 76 -4.48 13.51 4.16
N TYR A 77 -3.66 12.87 3.32
CA TYR A 77 -2.79 11.78 3.74
C TYR A 77 -1.68 12.25 4.68
N LEU A 78 -1.13 13.45 4.49
CA LEU A 78 -0.14 14.02 5.41
C LEU A 78 -0.71 14.31 6.79
N ARG A 79 -1.99 14.68 6.90
CA ARG A 79 -2.66 14.83 8.21
C ARG A 79 -2.97 13.50 8.87
N ARG A 80 -3.29 12.47 8.08
CA ARG A 80 -3.60 11.11 8.58
C ARG A 80 -2.33 10.37 9.02
N PHE A 81 -1.22 10.58 8.31
CA PHE A 81 0.07 9.90 8.52
C PHE A 81 1.22 10.92 8.66
N PRO A 82 1.24 11.75 9.73
CA PRO A 82 2.27 12.77 9.89
C PRO A 82 3.68 12.17 10.06
N GLU A 83 3.78 11.03 10.72
CA GLU A 83 5.06 10.33 10.96
C GLU A 83 5.62 9.67 9.69
N ASP A 84 4.76 9.36 8.72
CA ASP A 84 5.12 8.65 7.50
C ASP A 84 5.12 9.58 6.26
N SER A 85 5.28 10.89 6.46
CA SER A 85 5.14 11.90 5.41
C SER A 85 6.01 11.65 4.16
N GLY A 86 7.22 11.10 4.32
CA GLY A 86 8.08 10.72 3.20
C GLY A 86 7.51 9.58 2.36
N VAL A 87 6.94 8.57 3.01
CA VAL A 87 6.28 7.43 2.36
C VAL A 87 5.03 7.90 1.61
N ILE A 88 4.22 8.77 2.24
CA ILE A 88 3.02 9.34 1.63
C ILE A 88 3.36 10.11 0.35
N ARG A 89 4.36 11.00 0.38
CA ARG A 89 4.76 11.76 -0.82
C ARG A 89 5.17 10.83 -1.95
N SER A 90 6.01 9.84 -1.65
CA SER A 90 6.46 8.85 -2.63
C SER A 90 5.29 8.04 -3.22
N ALA A 91 4.32 7.62 -2.39
CA ALA A 91 3.16 6.85 -2.84
C ALA A 91 2.22 7.65 -3.76
N LEU A 92 2.14 8.97 -3.60
CA LEU A 92 1.31 9.83 -4.45
C LEU A 92 2.01 10.26 -5.75
N GLU A 93 3.34 10.39 -5.74
CA GLU A 93 4.15 10.74 -6.92
C GLU A 93 4.33 9.55 -7.86
N GLU A 94 4.59 8.37 -7.31
CA GLU A 94 4.74 7.11 -8.02
C GLU A 94 3.70 6.11 -7.50
N PRO A 95 2.42 6.19 -7.96
CA PRO A 95 1.42 5.22 -7.56
C PRO A 95 1.92 3.83 -7.94
N THR A 96 2.26 3.06 -6.91
CA THR A 96 2.89 1.76 -7.07
C THR A 96 1.94 0.89 -7.86
N ARG A 97 2.40 0.38 -9.01
CA ARG A 97 1.62 -0.64 -9.73
C ARG A 97 1.50 -1.84 -8.77
N PRO A 98 0.29 -2.32 -8.46
CA PRO A 98 0.13 -3.47 -7.58
C PRO A 98 1.00 -4.62 -8.10
N HIS A 99 1.86 -5.16 -7.23
CA HIS A 99 2.77 -6.25 -7.61
C HIS A 99 2.02 -7.57 -7.87
N VAL A 100 0.75 -7.64 -7.46
CA VAL A 100 -0.20 -8.70 -7.80
C VAL A 100 -1.55 -8.07 -8.19
N ALA A 101 -1.61 -7.50 -9.38
CA ALA A 101 -2.85 -7.50 -10.15
C ALA A 101 -2.50 -7.84 -11.60
N ALA A 102 -2.23 -9.11 -11.85
CA ALA A 102 -2.44 -9.64 -13.19
C ALA A 102 -3.94 -9.48 -13.50
N SER A 103 -4.26 -8.45 -14.28
CA SER A 103 -5.48 -8.28 -15.06
C SER A 103 -6.81 -8.56 -14.35
N THR A 104 -7.46 -7.50 -13.88
CA THR A 104 -8.91 -7.35 -14.16
C THR A 104 -9.24 -5.88 -14.39
N ALA A 105 -8.67 -5.35 -15.48
CA ALA A 105 -9.28 -4.26 -16.22
C ALA A 105 -9.69 -4.81 -17.59
N LEU A 106 -10.86 -5.44 -17.65
CA LEU A 106 -11.62 -5.56 -18.89
C LEU A 106 -13.10 -5.68 -18.52
N MET A 107 -13.83 -4.65 -18.99
CA MET A 107 -15.28 -4.55 -19.25
C MET A 107 -16.23 -5.46 -18.48
#